data_AF-A0A1V6FX29-F1
#
_entry.id   AF-A0A1V6FX29-F1
#
_cell.length_a   1.000
_cell.length_b   1.000
_cell.length_c   1.000
_cell.angle_alpha   90.00
_cell.angle_beta   90.00
_cell.angle_gamma   90.00
#
_symmetry.space_group_name_H-M   'P 1'
#
loop_
_entity.id
_entity.type
_entity.pdbx_description
1 polymer ?
#
loop_
_entity_poly.entity_id
_entity_poly.type
_entity_poly.pdbx_seq_one_letter_code
_entity_poly.pdbx_strand_id
1 'polypeptide(L)'
;MSIMESLSCPYCNSQIGEYALKCPNCNSKLKTICKKCGKVINTNWTECPDCGDKIYYEDITPILKDSTNEENKTQIYSDFMPNVDTVFHEGKNEQARLDFYPIETKTQIYGDLPEKEFQTMPNERQKKLNIIKIAGTIFVILIIFIISSFTTTPNAENYYNKGYSLYYAGDYNRAIEKLDKALELDPKYLDAYILKGIALYDQNYYYKAIDCYNKAIEIDPNNANAWWNKGRALYRLDRKVEANECFNKAKELGYKG
;
A
#
# COMPACT_ATOMS: atom_id res chain seq x y z
N MET A 1 4.19 35.66 -41.23
CA MET A 1 5.36 35.30 -42.05
C MET A 1 6.55 35.19 -41.12
N SER A 2 6.72 34.05 -40.46
CA SER A 2 7.97 33.72 -39.76
C SER A 2 8.62 32.64 -40.60
N ILE A 3 9.86 32.93 -40.96
CA ILE A 3 10.66 32.25 -41.96
C ILE A 3 10.91 30.83 -41.42
N MET A 4 10.23 29.81 -41.94
CA MET A 4 10.74 28.44 -41.83
C MET A 4 11.95 28.38 -42.76
N GLU A 5 13.09 28.88 -42.27
CA GLU A 5 14.38 28.63 -42.88
C GLU A 5 14.50 27.11 -42.97
N SER A 6 14.54 26.60 -44.19
CA SER A 6 14.72 25.18 -44.47
C SER A 6 15.99 24.73 -43.77
N LEU A 7 15.88 24.08 -42.60
CA LEU A 7 17.06 23.65 -41.86
C LEU A 7 17.86 22.69 -42.75
N SER A 8 19.05 23.13 -43.13
CA SER A 8 20.06 22.31 -43.79
C SER A 8 20.88 21.58 -42.75
N CYS A 9 21.22 20.32 -43.02
CA CYS A 9 22.09 19.55 -42.13
C CYS A 9 23.44 20.28 -41.96
N PRO A 10 23.87 20.63 -40.74
CA PRO A 10 25.12 21.37 -40.55
C PRO A 10 26.36 20.57 -40.96
N TYR A 11 26.22 19.25 -41.09
CA TYR A 11 27.32 18.35 -41.46
C TYR A 11 27.41 18.04 -42.96
N CYS A 12 26.34 18.20 -43.74
CA CYS A 12 26.37 17.85 -45.17
C CYS A 12 25.51 18.75 -46.07
N ASN A 13 24.94 19.82 -45.51
CA ASN A 13 24.10 20.82 -46.15
C ASN A 13 22.86 20.32 -46.90
N SER A 14 22.47 19.04 -46.75
CA SER A 14 21.23 18.55 -47.33
C SER A 14 20.01 19.03 -46.53
N GLN A 15 18.90 19.32 -47.23
CA GLN A 15 17.62 19.61 -46.58
C GLN A 15 17.20 18.45 -45.67
N ILE A 16 16.78 18.80 -44.46
CA ILE A 16 16.36 17.81 -43.48
C ILE A 16 14.86 17.56 -43.66
N GLY A 17 14.49 16.33 -44.03
CA GLY A 17 13.09 15.91 -44.17
C GLY A 17 12.43 15.59 -42.82
N GLU A 18 11.09 15.73 -42.77
CA GLU A 18 10.28 15.64 -41.55
C GLU A 18 10.25 14.26 -40.88
N TYR A 19 11.19 13.96 -39.98
CA TYR A 19 10.99 12.91 -38.98
C TYR A 19 11.41 13.45 -37.64
N ALA A 20 10.45 13.64 -36.75
CA ALA A 20 10.62 14.40 -35.54
C ALA A 20 10.33 13.59 -34.29
N LEU A 21 11.28 13.55 -33.37
CA LEU A 21 11.05 13.27 -31.96
C LEU A 21 9.90 14.16 -31.46
N LYS A 22 8.89 13.63 -30.77
CA LYS A 22 7.77 14.46 -30.31
C LYS A 22 7.91 14.83 -28.84
N CYS A 23 7.56 16.06 -28.46
CA CYS A 23 7.44 16.44 -27.05
C CYS A 23 6.40 15.54 -26.38
N PRO A 24 6.70 14.88 -25.25
CA PRO A 24 5.75 14.00 -24.60
C PRO A 24 4.50 14.75 -24.10
N ASN A 25 4.61 16.06 -23.81
CA ASN A 25 3.49 16.85 -23.31
C ASN A 25 2.66 17.51 -24.43
N CYS A 26 3.30 18.18 -25.39
CA CYS A 26 2.58 18.92 -26.44
C CYS A 26 2.70 18.33 -27.85
N ASN A 27 3.42 17.22 -27.99
CA ASN A 27 3.62 16.48 -29.25
C ASN A 27 4.36 17.27 -30.36
N SER A 28 4.98 18.41 -30.03
CA SER A 28 5.80 19.21 -30.95
C SER A 28 7.08 18.51 -31.39
N LYS A 29 7.62 18.88 -32.55
CA LYS A 29 8.77 18.22 -33.19
C LYS A 29 10.11 18.69 -32.60
N LEU A 30 10.85 17.83 -31.87
CA LEU A 30 12.03 18.14 -31.06
C LEU A 30 13.41 17.69 -31.61
N LYS A 31 13.54 16.70 -32.51
CA LYS A 31 14.81 16.34 -33.19
C LYS A 31 14.59 15.61 -34.50
N THR A 32 15.54 15.66 -35.44
CA THR A 32 15.46 14.96 -36.73
C THR A 32 16.78 14.29 -37.14
N ILE A 33 16.69 13.24 -37.97
CA ILE A 33 17.83 12.51 -38.52
C ILE A 33 18.03 12.96 -39.97
N CYS A 34 19.26 13.34 -40.32
CA CYS A 34 19.59 13.64 -41.70
C CYS A 34 19.50 12.37 -42.55
N LYS A 35 18.57 12.32 -43.51
CA LYS A 35 18.43 11.17 -44.41
C LYS A 35 19.66 10.91 -45.30
N LYS A 36 20.49 11.94 -45.55
CA LYS A 36 21.66 11.81 -46.44
C LYS A 36 22.89 11.29 -45.73
N CYS A 37 23.23 11.84 -44.57
CA CYS A 37 24.44 11.44 -43.84
C CYS A 37 24.16 10.56 -42.61
N GLY A 38 22.88 10.29 -42.29
CA GLY A 38 22.49 9.48 -41.14
C GLY A 38 22.78 10.11 -39.77
N LYS A 39 23.35 11.33 -39.73
CA LYS A 39 23.68 12.02 -38.48
C LYS A 39 22.42 12.57 -37.83
N VAL A 40 22.35 12.40 -36.51
CA VAL A 40 21.30 12.99 -35.69
C VAL A 40 21.58 14.48 -35.56
N ILE A 41 20.58 15.30 -35.88
CA ILE A 41 20.70 16.75 -35.80
C ILE A 41 19.96 17.18 -34.54
N ASN A 42 20.74 17.58 -33.55
CA ASN A 42 20.23 18.13 -32.33
C ASN A 42 19.85 19.58 -32.56
N THR A 43 18.56 19.89 -32.49
CA THR A 43 18.12 21.25 -32.25
C THR A 43 18.14 21.39 -30.72
N ASN A 44 19.10 22.16 -30.21
CA ASN A 44 19.53 22.14 -28.81
C ASN A 44 18.45 22.68 -27.85
N TRP A 45 17.49 21.85 -27.44
CA TRP A 45 16.35 22.27 -26.63
C TRP A 45 16.39 21.63 -25.23
N THR A 46 16.81 22.41 -24.23
CA THR A 46 16.61 22.10 -22.81
C THR A 46 15.17 22.35 -22.36
N GLU A 47 14.46 23.21 -23.10
CA GLU A 47 13.05 23.55 -22.94
C GLU A 47 12.35 23.48 -24.30
N CYS A 48 11.16 22.91 -24.35
CA CYS A 48 10.37 22.82 -25.57
C CYS A 48 9.95 24.24 -25.99
N PRO A 49 10.31 24.72 -27.19
CA PRO A 49 10.02 26.09 -27.59
C PRO A 49 8.51 26.38 -27.72
N ASP A 50 7.69 25.35 -27.97
CA ASP A 50 6.25 25.51 -28.18
C ASP A 50 5.43 25.52 -26.88
N CYS A 51 5.89 24.83 -25.83
CA CYS A 51 5.14 24.73 -24.56
C CYS A 51 5.93 25.16 -23.31
N GLY A 52 7.23 25.42 -23.44
CA GLY A 52 8.11 25.79 -22.34
C GLY A 52 8.51 24.62 -21.42
N ASP A 53 8.04 23.40 -21.69
CA ASP A 53 8.35 22.27 -20.81
C ASP A 53 9.81 21.88 -20.89
N LYS A 54 10.41 21.64 -19.72
CA LYS A 54 11.76 21.09 -19.62
C LYS A 54 11.76 19.66 -20.15
N ILE A 55 12.65 19.39 -21.08
CA ILE A 55 12.77 18.07 -21.70
C ILE A 55 13.86 17.30 -20.95
N TYR A 56 13.47 16.25 -20.22
CA TYR A 56 14.40 15.46 -19.42
C TYR A 56 14.99 14.31 -20.22
N TYR A 57 16.20 13.88 -19.87
CA TYR A 57 16.91 12.80 -20.55
C TYR A 57 16.14 11.46 -20.48
N GLU A 58 15.44 11.20 -19.38
CA GLU A 58 14.61 10.00 -19.18
C GLU A 58 13.50 9.88 -20.24
N ASP A 59 12.94 11.02 -20.66
CA ASP A 59 11.86 11.07 -21.66
C ASP A 59 12.34 10.73 -23.08
N ILE A 60 13.63 10.94 -23.38
CA ILE A 60 14.23 10.67 -24.69
C ILE A 60 15.02 9.36 -24.74
N THR A 61 15.30 8.75 -23.58
CA THR A 61 16.08 7.50 -23.44
C THR A 61 15.52 6.33 -24.24
N PRO A 62 14.19 6.08 -24.28
CA PRO A 62 13.62 5.00 -25.10
C PRO A 62 13.90 5.21 -26.59
N ILE A 63 13.95 6.45 -27.07
CA ILE A 63 14.14 6.76 -28.48
C ILE A 63 15.63 6.67 -28.87
N LEU A 64 16.55 6.91 -27.93
CA LEU A 64 18.00 6.71 -28.15
C LEU A 64 18.36 5.22 -28.26
N LYS A 65 17.60 4.33 -27.61
CA LYS A 65 17.81 2.87 -27.70
C LYS A 65 17.63 2.36 -29.14
N ASP A 66 16.73 2.96 -29.90
CA ASP A 66 16.43 2.54 -31.28
C ASP A 66 17.44 3.07 -32.31
N SER A 67 18.40 3.93 -31.90
CA SER A 67 19.50 4.35 -32.78
C SER A 67 20.50 3.20 -32.98
N THR A 68 20.74 2.83 -34.24
CA THR A 68 21.67 1.73 -34.60
C THR A 68 23.12 2.19 -34.77
N ASN A 69 23.42 3.48 -34.65
CA ASN A 69 24.75 4.04 -34.83
C ASN A 69 25.32 4.53 -33.48
N GLU A 70 26.43 3.93 -33.04
CA GLU A 70 27.08 4.25 -31.76
C GLU A 70 27.76 5.61 -31.70
N GLU A 71 28.37 6.11 -32.78
CA GLU A 71 28.94 7.46 -32.82
C GLU A 71 27.85 8.53 -32.62
N ASN A 72 26.68 8.31 -33.24
CA ASN A 72 25.53 9.20 -33.07
C ASN A 72 25.01 9.18 -31.63
N LYS A 73 25.03 8.04 -30.95
CA LYS A 73 24.68 7.96 -29.52
C LYS A 73 25.62 8.85 -28.72
N THR A 74 26.93 8.65 -28.89
CA THR A 74 27.98 9.39 -28.16
C THR A 74 27.92 10.90 -28.36
N GLN A 75 27.65 11.38 -29.58
CA GLN A 75 27.51 12.83 -29.83
C GLN A 75 26.24 13.42 -29.20
N ILE A 76 25.11 12.70 -29.23
CA ILE A 76 23.89 13.16 -28.56
C ILE A 76 24.08 13.20 -27.05
N TYR A 77 24.83 12.23 -26.51
CA TYR A 77 25.25 12.24 -25.12
C TYR A 77 26.07 13.49 -24.79
N SER A 78 27.13 13.80 -25.54
CA SER A 78 27.95 14.99 -25.27
C SER A 78 27.17 16.29 -25.34
N ASP A 79 26.24 16.41 -26.29
CA ASP A 79 25.50 17.65 -26.55
C ASP A 79 24.40 17.92 -25.50
N PHE A 80 23.79 16.87 -24.92
CA PHE A 80 22.87 17.00 -23.78
C PHE A 80 23.61 17.17 -22.45
N MET A 81 24.91 16.86 -22.40
CA MET A 81 25.71 16.76 -21.18
C MET A 81 26.72 17.89 -20.92
N PRO A 82 26.66 19.13 -21.46
CA PRO A 82 27.64 20.14 -21.07
C PRO A 82 27.51 20.59 -19.60
N ASN A 83 26.41 20.26 -18.89
CA ASN A 83 26.18 20.62 -17.48
C ASN A 83 25.50 19.50 -16.65
N VAL A 84 26.04 18.28 -16.67
CA VAL A 84 25.46 17.12 -15.94
C VAL A 84 25.54 17.25 -14.42
N ASP A 85 26.40 18.13 -13.91
CA ASP A 85 26.51 18.36 -12.47
C ASP A 85 25.26 19.00 -11.85
N THR A 86 24.35 19.59 -12.64
CA THR A 86 23.13 20.25 -12.11
C THR A 86 21.86 19.40 -12.17
N VAL A 87 21.84 18.28 -12.91
CA VAL A 87 20.61 17.50 -13.14
C VAL A 87 20.46 16.30 -12.20
N PHE A 88 21.56 15.82 -11.61
CA PHE A 88 21.49 14.82 -10.55
C PHE A 88 21.16 15.47 -9.21
N HIS A 89 19.90 15.86 -9.03
CA HIS A 89 19.38 16.20 -7.71
C HIS A 89 19.41 14.96 -6.81
N GLU A 90 20.28 15.03 -5.80
CA GLU A 90 20.19 14.35 -4.51
C GLU A 90 20.01 12.81 -4.55
N GLY A 91 21.15 12.11 -4.63
CA GLY A 91 21.42 11.06 -3.65
C GLY A 91 21.02 9.63 -3.97
N LYS A 92 20.75 9.25 -5.22
CA LYS A 92 20.53 7.83 -5.56
C LYS A 92 21.23 7.42 -6.87
N ASN A 93 22.21 6.52 -6.74
CA ASN A 93 22.90 5.72 -7.77
C ASN A 93 24.20 6.26 -8.39
N GLU A 94 25.29 6.22 -7.61
CA GLU A 94 26.67 6.29 -8.12
C GLU A 94 27.02 5.11 -9.05
N GLN A 95 26.41 3.94 -8.85
CA GLN A 95 26.64 2.77 -9.72
C GLN A 95 26.13 3.01 -11.15
N ALA A 96 24.98 3.70 -11.28
CA ALA A 96 24.47 4.09 -12.58
C ALA A 96 25.46 5.03 -13.27
N ARG A 97 26.02 6.02 -12.55
CA ARG A 97 27.05 6.97 -13.03
C ARG A 97 28.30 6.27 -13.60
N LEU A 98 28.68 5.10 -13.06
CA LEU A 98 29.83 4.31 -13.51
C LEU A 98 29.56 3.52 -14.80
N ASP A 99 28.32 3.13 -15.08
CA ASP A 99 27.97 2.40 -16.31
C ASP A 99 27.90 3.33 -17.55
N PHE A 100 27.98 4.66 -17.34
CA PHE A 100 27.82 5.70 -18.38
C PHE A 100 29.09 6.12 -19.12
N TYR A 101 30.30 5.69 -18.70
CA TYR A 101 31.54 6.06 -19.39
C TYR A 101 32.10 4.89 -20.23
N PRO A 102 32.60 5.14 -21.46
CA PRO A 102 33.39 4.16 -22.21
C PRO A 102 34.54 3.61 -21.37
N ILE A 103 34.89 2.33 -21.55
CA ILE A 103 35.91 1.65 -20.73
C ILE A 103 37.25 2.40 -20.78
N GLU A 104 37.61 2.95 -21.94
CA GLU A 104 38.87 3.64 -22.20
C GLU A 104 39.00 4.95 -21.39
N THR A 105 37.90 5.68 -21.18
CA THR A 105 37.90 6.93 -20.39
C THR A 105 37.92 6.67 -18.89
N LYS A 106 37.42 5.52 -18.41
CA LYS A 106 37.51 5.14 -16.98
C LYS A 106 38.95 5.03 -16.49
N THR A 107 39.82 4.44 -17.31
CA THR A 107 41.25 4.26 -17.02
C THR A 107 42.07 5.54 -17.15
N GLN A 108 41.66 6.48 -18.01
CA GLN A 108 42.42 7.70 -18.29
C GLN A 108 42.18 8.81 -17.24
N ILE A 109 41.02 8.80 -16.57
CA ILE A 109 40.65 9.78 -15.54
C ILE A 109 41.30 9.45 -14.18
N TYR A 110 41.51 8.16 -13.87
CA TYR A 110 41.99 7.71 -12.55
C TYR A 110 43.21 6.79 -12.66
N GLY A 111 44.23 7.22 -13.40
CA GLY A 111 45.52 6.52 -13.47
C GLY A 111 46.03 6.17 -12.06
N ASP A 112 46.27 4.87 -11.85
CA ASP A 112 46.88 4.23 -10.68
C ASP A 112 46.50 4.83 -9.32
N LEU A 113 45.27 4.59 -8.86
CA LEU A 113 44.95 4.70 -7.44
C LEU A 113 45.66 3.57 -6.68
N PRO A 114 46.58 3.88 -5.73
CA PRO A 114 47.21 2.85 -4.92
C PRO A 114 46.16 2.25 -3.99
N GLU A 115 46.06 0.92 -4.01
CA GLU A 115 45.14 0.05 -3.26
C GLU A 115 45.10 0.27 -1.72
N LYS A 116 45.89 1.20 -1.17
CA LYS A 116 46.08 1.42 0.26
C LYS A 116 45.33 2.61 0.87
N GLU A 117 44.64 3.45 0.11
CA GLU A 117 43.78 4.51 0.68
C GLU A 117 42.27 4.16 0.70
N PHE A 118 41.88 3.00 0.19
CA PHE A 118 40.48 2.54 0.25
C PHE A 118 40.07 1.92 1.60
N GLN A 119 40.84 2.18 2.65
CA GLN A 119 40.48 1.87 4.04
C GLN A 119 40.55 3.13 4.89
N THR A 120 39.53 3.97 4.78
CA THR A 120 38.76 4.51 5.92
C THR A 120 37.74 5.51 5.37
N MET A 121 36.46 5.13 5.29
CA MET A 121 35.45 6.15 5.57
C MET A 121 35.82 6.72 6.96
N PRO A 122 35.88 8.05 7.17
CA PRO A 122 36.21 8.58 8.48
C PRO A 122 35.28 7.92 9.50
N ASN A 123 35.84 7.28 10.54
CA ASN A 123 35.08 6.56 11.58
C ASN A 123 33.86 7.36 12.08
N GLU A 124 33.96 8.70 12.08
CA GLU A 124 32.88 9.68 12.30
C GLU A 124 31.67 9.54 11.36
N ARG A 125 31.87 9.47 10.04
CA ARG A 125 30.78 9.37 9.05
C ARG A 125 30.13 7.98 9.08
N GLN A 126 30.90 6.91 9.26
CA GLN A 126 30.34 5.57 9.45
C GLN A 126 29.56 5.45 10.76
N LYS A 127 30.04 6.05 11.86
CA LYS A 127 29.27 6.15 13.11
C LYS A 127 27.97 6.91 12.89
N LYS A 128 27.99 8.05 12.20
CA LYS A 128 26.77 8.83 11.88
C LYS A 128 25.80 8.03 11.00
N LEU A 129 26.29 7.33 9.98
CA LEU A 129 25.46 6.49 9.10
C LEU A 129 24.86 5.30 9.87
N ASN A 130 25.62 4.65 10.75
CA ASN A 130 25.13 3.58 11.59
C ASN A 130 24.12 4.07 12.62
N ILE A 131 24.32 5.25 13.21
CA ILE A 131 23.35 5.90 14.10
C ILE A 131 22.06 6.22 13.35
N ILE A 132 22.13 6.75 12.12
CA ILE A 132 20.95 7.03 11.29
C ILE A 132 20.20 5.73 10.93
N LYS A 133 20.92 4.67 10.56
CA LYS A 133 20.33 3.35 10.29
C LYS A 133 19.63 2.78 11.53
N ILE A 134 20.32 2.82 12.69
CA ILE A 134 19.79 2.36 13.97
C ILE A 134 18.56 3.19 14.37
N ALA A 135 18.63 4.52 14.28
CA ALA A 135 17.51 5.42 14.57
C ALA A 135 16.32 5.18 13.62
N GLY A 136 16.56 4.91 12.34
CA GLY A 136 15.53 4.54 11.37
C GLY A 136 14.86 3.21 11.72
N THR A 137 15.64 2.18 12.06
CA THR A 137 15.08 0.90 12.55
C THR A 137 14.31 1.07 13.86
N ILE A 138 14.79 1.88 14.80
CA ILE A 138 14.07 2.19 16.05
C ILE A 138 12.78 2.93 15.73
N PHE A 139 12.78 3.89 14.80
CA PHE A 139 11.58 4.62 14.40
C PHE A 139 10.53 3.69 13.77
N VAL A 140 10.95 2.75 12.91
CA VAL A 140 10.05 1.72 12.35
C VAL A 140 9.55 0.77 13.43
N ILE A 141 10.40 0.36 14.38
CA ILE A 141 9.97 -0.47 15.51
C ILE A 141 8.97 0.29 16.38
N LEU A 142 9.21 1.58 16.68
CA LEU A 142 8.30 2.44 17.41
C LEU A 142 6.99 2.65 16.65
N ILE A 143 7.03 2.81 15.32
CA ILE A 143 5.81 2.88 14.49
C ILE A 143 5.04 1.57 14.57
N ILE A 144 5.71 0.41 14.48
CA ILE A 144 5.07 -0.91 14.64
C ILE A 144 4.50 -1.08 16.06
N PHE A 145 5.21 -0.64 17.10
CA PHE A 145 4.71 -0.64 18.48
C PHE A 145 3.51 0.29 18.67
N ILE A 146 3.52 1.48 18.06
CA ILE A 146 2.40 2.42 18.07
C ILE A 146 1.22 1.83 17.31
N ILE A 147 1.41 1.28 16.10
CA ILE A 147 0.34 0.62 15.33
C ILE A 147 -0.20 -0.60 16.09
N SER A 148 0.66 -1.39 16.76
CA SER A 148 0.23 -2.51 17.61
C SER A 148 -0.57 -2.03 18.83
N SER A 149 -0.26 -0.85 19.36
CA SER A 149 -1.02 -0.17 20.42
C SER A 149 -2.36 0.41 19.90
N PHE A 150 -2.46 0.64 18.58
CA PHE A 150 -3.68 1.06 17.87
C PHE A 150 -4.49 -0.10 17.31
N THR A 151 -4.05 -1.35 17.48
CA THR A 151 -4.93 -2.48 17.22
C THR A 151 -6.07 -2.41 18.23
N THR A 152 -7.31 -2.42 17.74
CA THR A 152 -8.50 -2.58 18.58
C THR A 152 -8.23 -3.74 19.52
N THR A 153 -8.04 -3.44 20.81
CA THR A 153 -7.92 -4.48 21.82
C THR A 153 -9.11 -5.41 21.61
N PRO A 154 -8.90 -6.74 21.51
CA PRO A 154 -10.00 -7.68 21.37
C PRO A 154 -10.88 -7.51 22.61
N ASN A 155 -11.94 -6.73 22.48
CA ASN A 155 -12.93 -6.55 23.51
C ASN A 155 -14.10 -7.50 23.23
N ALA A 156 -14.82 -7.86 24.28
CA ALA A 156 -15.92 -8.80 24.17
C ALA A 156 -16.98 -8.32 23.15
N GLU A 157 -17.19 -7.01 23.06
CA GLU A 157 -18.12 -6.36 22.13
C GLU A 157 -17.81 -6.64 20.65
N ASN A 158 -16.55 -6.58 20.23
CA ASN A 158 -16.17 -6.88 18.84
C ASN A 158 -16.51 -8.32 18.45
N TYR A 159 -16.26 -9.27 19.35
CA TYR A 159 -16.62 -10.67 19.14
C TYR A 159 -18.14 -10.87 19.16
N TYR A 160 -18.85 -10.21 20.06
CA TYR A 160 -20.31 -10.20 20.10
C TYR A 160 -20.92 -9.67 18.79
N ASN A 161 -20.48 -8.51 18.30
CA ASN A 161 -20.96 -7.92 17.05
C ASN A 161 -20.74 -8.83 15.85
N LYS A 162 -19.59 -9.53 15.81
CA LYS A 162 -19.32 -10.54 14.78
C LYS A 162 -20.24 -11.75 14.91
N GLY A 163 -20.46 -12.23 16.14
CA GLY A 163 -21.41 -13.32 16.43
C GLY A 163 -22.84 -12.95 16.03
N TYR A 164 -23.28 -11.73 16.33
CA TYR A 164 -24.55 -11.15 15.93
C TYR A 164 -24.72 -11.17 14.41
N SER A 165 -23.75 -10.63 13.66
CA SER A 165 -23.81 -10.63 12.19
C SER A 165 -23.88 -12.05 11.61
N LEU A 166 -23.11 -13.00 12.15
CA LEU A 166 -23.13 -14.40 11.70
C LEU A 166 -24.46 -15.09 12.00
N TYR A 167 -25.09 -14.81 13.14
CA TYR A 167 -26.40 -15.33 13.49
C TYR A 167 -27.46 -14.89 12.47
N TYR A 168 -27.50 -13.60 12.12
CA TYR A 168 -28.45 -13.10 11.11
C TYR A 168 -28.13 -13.56 9.68
N ALA A 169 -26.89 -13.98 9.42
CA ALA A 169 -26.52 -14.67 8.19
C ALA A 169 -26.89 -16.18 8.18
N GLY A 170 -27.43 -16.71 9.29
CA GLY A 170 -27.81 -18.12 9.44
C GLY A 170 -26.65 -19.06 9.78
N ASP A 171 -25.42 -18.54 9.96
CA ASP A 171 -24.25 -19.35 10.34
C ASP A 171 -24.18 -19.47 11.87
N TYR A 172 -25.12 -20.23 12.44
CA TYR A 172 -25.27 -20.38 13.89
C TYR A 172 -24.04 -20.99 14.57
N ASN A 173 -23.33 -21.93 13.91
CA ASN A 173 -22.13 -22.55 14.47
C ASN A 173 -21.01 -21.53 14.66
N ARG A 174 -20.73 -20.71 13.63
CA ARG A 174 -19.70 -19.66 13.76
C ARG A 174 -20.15 -18.53 14.66
N ALA A 175 -21.45 -18.23 14.70
CA ALA A 175 -21.99 -17.26 15.66
C ALA A 175 -21.66 -17.68 17.10
N ILE A 176 -21.95 -18.94 17.46
CA ILE A 176 -21.64 -19.49 18.78
C ILE A 176 -20.13 -19.42 19.08
N GLU A 177 -19.25 -19.77 18.14
CA GLU A 177 -17.79 -19.67 18.33
C GLU A 177 -17.33 -18.24 18.65
N LYS A 178 -17.93 -17.22 18.02
CA LYS A 178 -17.59 -15.82 18.34
C LYS A 178 -18.19 -15.37 19.66
N LEU A 179 -19.40 -15.82 19.99
CA LEU A 179 -20.02 -15.51 21.28
C LEU A 179 -19.26 -16.17 22.44
N ASP A 180 -18.72 -17.37 22.25
CA ASP A 180 -17.84 -18.00 23.23
C ASP A 180 -16.59 -17.16 23.50
N LYS A 181 -15.95 -16.63 22.44
CA LYS A 181 -14.82 -15.71 22.59
C LYS A 181 -15.21 -14.41 23.29
N ALA A 182 -16.40 -13.88 23.03
CA ALA A 182 -16.92 -12.72 23.76
C ALA A 182 -17.06 -13.03 25.26
N LEU A 183 -17.60 -14.20 25.60
CA LEU A 183 -17.82 -14.64 26.97
C LEU A 183 -16.52 -15.05 27.70
N GLU A 184 -15.50 -15.50 26.98
CA GLU A 184 -14.15 -15.70 27.53
C GLU A 184 -13.51 -14.37 27.97
N LEU A 185 -13.77 -13.29 27.23
CA LEU A 185 -13.25 -11.95 27.54
C LEU A 185 -14.09 -11.22 28.58
N ASP A 186 -15.41 -11.36 28.53
CA ASP A 186 -16.35 -10.85 29.54
C ASP A 186 -17.37 -11.94 29.92
N PRO A 187 -17.10 -12.70 30.99
CA PRO A 187 -18.00 -13.73 31.49
C PRO A 187 -19.35 -13.22 32.01
N LYS A 188 -19.56 -11.89 32.10
CA LYS A 188 -20.82 -11.26 32.51
C LYS A 188 -21.54 -10.57 31.36
N TYR A 189 -21.12 -10.80 30.11
CA TYR A 189 -21.77 -10.19 28.95
C TYR A 189 -23.16 -10.78 28.70
N LEU A 190 -24.17 -10.11 29.23
CA LEU A 190 -25.58 -10.50 29.20
C LEU A 190 -26.08 -10.81 27.78
N ASP A 191 -25.89 -9.88 26.84
CA ASP A 191 -26.39 -10.03 25.46
C ASP A 191 -25.73 -11.19 24.72
N ALA A 192 -24.45 -11.48 25.01
CA ALA A 192 -23.75 -12.60 24.41
C ALA A 192 -24.34 -13.95 24.85
N TYR A 193 -24.70 -14.11 26.14
CA TYR A 193 -25.41 -15.30 26.60
C TYR A 193 -26.81 -15.42 25.95
N ILE A 194 -27.56 -14.33 25.87
CA ILE A 194 -28.90 -14.34 25.26
C ILE A 194 -28.81 -14.76 23.80
N LEU A 195 -27.94 -14.12 23.00
CA LEU A 195 -27.80 -14.42 21.58
C LEU A 195 -27.26 -15.84 21.36
N LYS A 196 -26.30 -16.30 22.18
CA LYS A 196 -25.80 -17.69 22.11
C LYS A 196 -26.91 -18.67 22.38
N GLY A 197 -27.75 -18.40 23.37
CA GLY A 197 -28.94 -19.20 23.67
C GLY A 197 -29.92 -19.24 22.50
N ILE A 198 -30.17 -18.10 21.83
CA ILE A 198 -31.05 -18.03 20.64
C ILE A 198 -30.47 -18.86 19.49
N ALA A 199 -29.17 -18.71 19.19
CA ALA A 199 -28.51 -19.51 18.15
C ALA A 199 -28.61 -21.02 18.44
N LEU A 200 -28.42 -21.44 19.69
CA LEU A 200 -28.59 -22.83 20.12
C LEU A 200 -30.04 -23.30 20.01
N TYR A 201 -31.02 -22.44 20.33
CA TYR A 201 -32.44 -22.74 20.20
C TYR A 201 -32.82 -22.99 18.74
N ASP A 202 -32.34 -22.16 17.81
CA ASP A 202 -32.61 -22.30 16.37
C ASP A 202 -31.97 -23.56 15.78
N GLN A 203 -30.87 -24.03 16.38
CA GLN A 203 -30.27 -25.34 16.08
C GLN A 203 -30.94 -26.52 16.82
N ASN A 204 -32.03 -26.27 17.56
CA ASN A 204 -32.77 -27.24 18.37
C ASN A 204 -31.99 -27.83 19.57
N TYR A 205 -30.89 -27.19 20.00
CA TYR A 205 -30.15 -27.56 21.21
C TYR A 205 -30.77 -26.91 22.46
N TYR A 206 -32.03 -27.25 22.76
CA TYR A 206 -32.81 -26.54 23.78
C TYR A 206 -32.23 -26.60 25.20
N TYR A 207 -31.65 -27.72 25.62
CA TYR A 207 -30.99 -27.82 26.94
C TYR A 207 -29.83 -26.82 27.07
N LYS A 208 -28.96 -26.75 26.06
CA LYS A 208 -27.83 -25.79 26.05
C LYS A 208 -28.31 -24.34 25.95
N ALA A 209 -29.41 -24.10 25.23
CA ALA A 209 -30.03 -22.78 25.18
C ALA A 209 -30.54 -22.35 26.58
N ILE A 210 -31.19 -23.26 27.31
CA ILE A 210 -31.64 -23.03 28.69
C ILE A 210 -30.45 -22.69 29.60
N ASP A 211 -29.32 -23.39 29.48
CA ASP A 211 -28.12 -23.08 30.25
C ASP A 211 -27.62 -21.65 30.00
N CYS A 212 -27.62 -21.20 28.74
CA CYS A 212 -27.25 -19.83 28.39
C CYS A 212 -28.24 -18.82 28.97
N TYR A 213 -29.55 -19.09 28.89
CA TYR A 213 -30.55 -18.19 29.47
C TYR A 213 -30.51 -18.17 31.00
N ASN A 214 -30.19 -19.29 31.66
CA ASN A 214 -29.96 -19.32 33.10
C ASN A 214 -28.78 -18.43 33.47
N LYS A 215 -27.67 -18.48 32.72
CA LYS A 215 -26.53 -17.59 32.94
C LYS A 215 -26.90 -16.12 32.74
N ALA A 216 -27.69 -15.80 31.72
CA ALA A 216 -28.21 -14.45 31.54
C ALA A 216 -29.10 -13.99 32.72
N ILE A 217 -29.98 -14.85 33.23
CA ILE A 217 -30.84 -14.58 34.39
C ILE A 217 -30.02 -14.45 35.69
N GLU A 218 -28.94 -15.20 35.85
CA GLU A 218 -28.00 -15.05 36.99
C GLU A 218 -27.32 -13.68 36.98
N ILE A 219 -27.00 -13.15 35.79
CA ILE A 219 -26.38 -11.82 35.61
C ILE A 219 -27.40 -10.71 35.82
N ASP A 220 -28.57 -10.81 35.18
CA ASP A 220 -29.68 -9.87 35.32
C ASP A 220 -31.01 -10.63 35.51
N PRO A 221 -31.45 -10.80 36.77
CA PRO A 221 -32.70 -11.47 37.09
C PRO A 221 -33.95 -10.77 36.55
N ASN A 222 -33.85 -9.48 36.17
CA ASN A 222 -34.96 -8.69 35.65
C ASN A 222 -34.99 -8.66 34.11
N ASN A 223 -34.10 -9.39 33.44
CA ASN A 223 -34.10 -9.45 31.99
C ASN A 223 -35.29 -10.24 31.45
N ALA A 224 -36.36 -9.54 31.06
CA ALA A 224 -37.59 -10.14 30.58
C ALA A 224 -37.40 -11.03 29.33
N ASN A 225 -36.46 -10.67 28.44
CA ASN A 225 -36.14 -11.43 27.23
C ASN A 225 -35.51 -12.79 27.55
N ALA A 226 -34.61 -12.85 28.54
CA ALA A 226 -33.98 -14.11 28.96
C ALA A 226 -35.02 -15.08 29.54
N TRP A 227 -35.94 -14.59 30.39
CA TRP A 227 -37.06 -15.39 30.91
C TRP A 227 -37.97 -15.90 29.79
N TRP A 228 -38.36 -15.04 28.86
CA TRP A 228 -39.20 -15.42 27.73
C TRP A 228 -38.55 -16.51 26.87
N ASN A 229 -37.28 -16.32 26.49
CA ASN A 229 -36.58 -17.28 25.64
C ASN A 229 -36.32 -18.62 26.36
N LYS A 230 -36.06 -18.60 27.68
CA LYS A 230 -36.03 -19.81 28.51
C LYS A 230 -37.37 -20.55 28.48
N GLY A 231 -38.48 -19.83 28.63
CA GLY A 231 -39.83 -20.39 28.53
C GLY A 231 -40.08 -21.06 27.17
N ARG A 232 -39.68 -20.40 26.06
CA ARG A 232 -39.75 -20.99 24.71
C ARG A 232 -38.96 -22.28 24.60
N ALA A 233 -37.74 -22.33 25.13
CA ALA A 233 -36.90 -23.53 25.11
C ALA A 233 -37.50 -24.68 25.94
N LEU A 234 -38.02 -24.38 27.13
CA LEU A 234 -38.71 -25.36 27.99
C LEU A 234 -39.98 -25.91 27.32
N TYR A 235 -40.74 -25.06 26.63
CA TYR A 235 -41.93 -25.48 25.89
C TYR A 235 -41.59 -26.48 24.78
N ARG A 236 -40.47 -26.28 24.06
CA ARG A 236 -40.00 -27.23 23.03
C ARG A 236 -39.57 -28.58 23.61
N LEU A 237 -39.23 -28.63 24.90
CA LEU A 237 -38.93 -29.85 25.65
C LEU A 237 -40.16 -30.44 26.35
N ASP A 238 -41.37 -29.96 26.06
CA ASP A 238 -42.64 -30.36 26.70
C ASP A 238 -42.69 -30.11 28.23
N ARG A 239 -41.79 -29.28 28.76
CA ARG A 239 -41.77 -28.85 30.18
C ARG A 239 -42.71 -27.68 30.41
N LYS A 240 -44.00 -27.92 30.16
CA LYS A 240 -45.04 -26.87 30.08
C LYS A 240 -45.24 -26.07 31.37
N VAL A 241 -45.14 -26.71 32.54
CA VAL A 241 -45.31 -26.03 33.84
C VAL A 241 -44.22 -24.98 34.03
N GLU A 242 -42.96 -25.37 33.90
CA GLU A 242 -41.80 -24.47 34.05
C GLU A 242 -41.75 -23.40 32.96
N ALA A 243 -42.20 -23.73 31.73
CA ALA A 243 -42.33 -22.75 30.66
C ALA A 243 -43.33 -21.65 31.02
N ASN A 244 -44.50 -22.02 31.55
CA ASN A 244 -45.52 -21.07 31.98
C ASN A 244 -45.04 -20.18 33.13
N GLU A 245 -44.29 -20.71 34.09
CA GLU A 245 -43.64 -19.92 35.14
C GLU A 245 -42.70 -18.87 34.54
N CYS A 246 -41.86 -19.27 33.58
CA CYS A 246 -40.95 -18.35 32.89
C CYS A 246 -41.71 -17.27 32.10
N PHE A 247 -42.79 -17.63 31.41
CA PHE A 247 -43.62 -16.67 30.65
C PHE A 247 -44.34 -15.68 31.57
N ASN A 248 -44.90 -16.15 32.68
CA ASN A 248 -45.51 -15.29 33.69
C ASN A 248 -44.46 -14.32 34.24
N LYS A 249 -43.26 -14.81 34.56
CA LYS A 249 -42.17 -13.95 35.04
C LYS A 249 -41.75 -12.91 34.01
N ALA A 250 -41.60 -13.29 32.74
CA ALA A 250 -41.30 -12.35 31.66
C ALA A 250 -42.38 -11.26 31.54
N LYS A 251 -43.66 -11.64 31.64
CA LYS A 251 -44.79 -10.71 31.59
C LYS A 251 -44.82 -9.74 32.78
N GLU A 252 -44.56 -10.23 34.00
CA GLU A 252 -44.42 -9.37 35.20
C GLU A 252 -43.30 -8.34 35.01
N LEU A 253 -42.21 -8.72 34.36
CA LEU A 253 -41.08 -7.85 34.02
C LEU A 253 -41.34 -6.94 32.81
N GLY A 254 -42.57 -6.95 32.26
CA GLY A 254 -42.97 -6.06 31.18
C GLY A 254 -42.55 -6.53 29.79
N TYR A 255 -42.32 -7.83 29.57
CA TYR A 255 -42.14 -8.38 28.22
C TYR A 255 -43.36 -8.04 27.33
N LYS A 256 -43.10 -7.53 26.12
CA LYS A 256 -44.15 -7.08 25.16
C LYS A 256 -44.20 -7.88 23.86
N GLY A 257 -43.52 -9.03 23.79
CA GLY A 257 -43.48 -9.87 22.58
C GLY A 257 -44.69 -10.77 22.39
#